data_AF-A0A9W6C4F3-F1
#
_entry.id   AF-A0A9W6C4F3-F1
#
_cell.length_a   1.000
_cell.length_b   1.000
_cell.length_c   1.000
_cell.angle_alpha   90.00
_cell.angle_beta   90.00
_cell.angle_gamma   90.00
#
_symmetry.space_group_name_H-M   'P 1'
#
loop_
_entity.id
_entity.type
_entity.pdbx_description
1 polymer ?
#
loop_
_entity_poly.entity_id
_entity_poly.type
_entity_poly.pdbx_seq_one_letter_code
_entity_poly.pdbx_strand_id
1 'polypeptide(L)'
;MQRKYVWTSTKVDESSVDDNGFEDTDDVEDDLIARANRRAFVVSSNQVLALQNWVRVTDVFTKNDGEILQNAGVSGFNDPMYERYSARLKQLRAIAEYEYRVDILEPTKSYEEVTEIFVRVNSLGAKLRSSDLALAQITAKWNGSLALFTAYQTAVAKEGFDLDLGIHLRALVAVITGQSRFLTVSSLTKQNLEGGWGRTKRAMHFAINYVKSNFQIDSPTLLSSPFLLVAVAYWGHQRDFRVSEEDAATMRKWFLVANAKGRYSHGSSESLLDQDLAAIRAGGGGQLIQRLVQQAYLKQFRSDLDARKVDDIVNLAFIGSKTNKEIRDRAPRDYVGEYPPERLAAQLICFDDNIDVADEFDLFVERRRKVLARHLNMFLDVVPE
;
A
#
# COMPACT_ATOMS: atom_id res chain seq x y z
N MET A 1 -2.59 9.33 3.86
CA MET A 1 -3.59 10.37 3.52
C MET A 1 -4.80 9.67 2.90
N GLN A 2 -6.03 9.90 3.38
CA GLN A 2 -7.26 9.32 2.80
C GLN A 2 -7.94 10.31 1.86
N ARG A 3 -8.80 9.80 0.97
CA ARG A 3 -9.57 10.62 0.03
C ARG A 3 -11.04 10.46 0.27
N LYS A 4 -11.75 11.57 0.13
CA LYS A 4 -13.19 11.63 0.22
C LYS A 4 -13.74 12.44 -0.93
N TYR A 5 -14.84 11.99 -1.51
CA TYR A 5 -15.62 12.86 -2.36
C TYR A 5 -16.25 13.95 -1.50
N VAL A 6 -16.15 15.19 -1.95
CA VAL A 6 -16.76 16.33 -1.26
C VAL A 6 -18.27 16.15 -1.28
N TRP A 7 -18.83 15.83 -2.45
CA TRP A 7 -20.20 15.38 -2.59
C TRP A 7 -20.22 13.88 -2.90
N THR A 8 -20.19 13.01 -1.87
CA THR A 8 -20.88 11.68 -1.82
C THR A 8 -20.58 10.84 -0.57
N SER A 9 -21.54 9.94 -0.31
CA SER A 9 -21.57 8.86 0.68
C SER A 9 -20.69 7.66 0.31
N THR A 10 -19.77 7.26 1.19
CA THR A 10 -19.20 5.90 1.13
C THR A 10 -20.01 4.99 2.07
N LYS A 11 -20.98 4.26 1.51
CA LYS A 11 -21.37 2.97 2.12
C LYS A 11 -20.36 1.94 1.65
N VAL A 12 -19.68 1.30 2.60
CA VAL A 12 -18.93 0.08 2.36
C VAL A 12 -19.97 -1.00 2.06
N ASP A 13 -20.09 -1.40 0.80
CA ASP A 13 -20.96 -2.49 0.40
C ASP A 13 -20.16 -3.79 0.52
N GLU A 14 -20.33 -4.52 1.63
CA GLU A 14 -19.72 -5.83 1.91
C GLU A 14 -20.30 -6.96 1.06
N SER A 15 -20.68 -6.69 -0.20
CA SER A 15 -21.36 -7.68 -1.04
C SER A 15 -20.88 -7.67 -2.50
N SER A 16 -19.61 -8.01 -2.70
CA SER A 16 -19.20 -8.63 -3.97
C SER A 16 -18.33 -9.86 -3.71
N VAL A 17 -19.02 -11.00 -3.75
CA VAL A 17 -18.59 -12.38 -3.99
C VAL A 17 -17.11 -12.56 -4.38
N ASP A 18 -16.39 -13.19 -3.46
CA ASP A 18 -15.25 -14.11 -3.61
C ASP A 18 -14.36 -13.95 -4.87
N ASP A 19 -13.35 -13.10 -4.74
CA ASP A 19 -11.98 -13.47 -5.13
C ASP A 19 -11.02 -12.84 -4.10
N ASN A 20 -10.58 -13.66 -3.15
CA ASN A 20 -9.77 -13.25 -1.98
C ASN A 20 -8.36 -12.82 -2.40
N GLY A 21 -8.26 -11.62 -2.97
CA GLY A 21 -7.03 -10.82 -3.05
C GLY A 21 -6.93 -9.95 -1.81
N PHE A 22 -5.86 -10.15 -1.04
CA PHE A 22 -5.53 -9.45 0.20
C PHE A 22 -5.96 -7.98 0.22
N GLU A 23 -6.89 -7.66 1.13
CA GLU A 23 -6.91 -6.35 1.77
C GLU A 23 -5.65 -6.28 2.65
N ASP A 24 -4.57 -5.72 2.09
CA ASP A 24 -3.51 -5.11 2.90
C ASP A 24 -4.14 -3.88 3.58
N THR A 25 -4.77 -4.09 4.74
CA THR A 25 -4.81 -3.02 5.73
C THR A 25 -3.39 -2.87 6.26
N ASP A 26 -2.62 -2.01 5.59
CA ASP A 26 -1.45 -1.35 6.13
C ASP A 26 -1.88 -0.54 7.37
N ASP A 27 -2.14 -1.22 8.50
CA ASP A 27 -2.06 -0.64 9.84
C ASP A 27 -0.57 -0.48 10.19
N VAL A 28 0.11 0.35 9.40
CA VAL A 28 1.41 0.91 9.75
C VAL A 28 1.11 1.98 10.80
N GLU A 29 1.62 1.76 12.02
CA GLU A 29 1.43 2.55 13.26
C GLU A 29 0.25 2.18 14.18
N ASP A 30 -0.02 0.89 14.38
CA ASP A 30 -0.57 0.51 15.69
C ASP A 30 0.54 0.68 16.75
N ASP A 31 0.39 1.67 17.64
CA ASP A 31 1.27 1.95 18.79
C ASP A 31 1.73 0.66 19.47
N LEU A 32 3.04 0.50 19.69
CA LEU A 32 3.62 -0.69 20.32
C LEU A 32 2.95 -1.02 21.66
N ILE A 33 2.50 0.00 22.39
CA ILE A 33 1.75 -0.14 23.64
C ILE A 33 0.34 -0.68 23.37
N ALA A 34 -0.35 -0.17 22.35
CA ALA A 34 -1.66 -0.66 21.93
C ALA A 34 -1.59 -2.14 21.50
N ARG A 35 -0.53 -2.55 20.78
CA ARG A 35 -0.29 -3.94 20.39
C ARG A 35 0.01 -4.84 21.59
N ALA A 36 0.86 -4.40 22.51
CA ALA A 36 1.14 -5.12 23.75
C ALA A 36 -0.14 -5.34 24.58
N ASN A 37 -1.00 -4.32 24.66
CA ASN A 37 -2.27 -4.38 25.39
C ASN A 37 -3.31 -5.31 24.72
N ARG A 38 -3.21 -5.55 23.41
CA ARG A 38 -4.02 -6.55 22.68
C ARG A 38 -3.50 -7.99 22.83
N ARG A 39 -2.54 -8.24 23.73
CA ARG A 39 -1.92 -9.57 23.98
C ARG A 39 -1.12 -10.09 22.79
N ALA A 40 -0.62 -9.21 21.94
CA ALA A 40 0.28 -9.59 20.86
C ALA A 40 1.72 -9.74 21.38
N PHE A 41 2.48 -10.67 20.79
CA PHE A 41 3.93 -10.68 20.93
C PHE A 41 4.49 -9.40 20.30
N VAL A 42 5.35 -8.70 21.04
CA VAL A 42 6.00 -7.47 20.59
C VAL A 42 7.50 -7.58 20.77
N VAL A 43 8.26 -6.99 19.85
CA VAL A 43 9.71 -6.85 19.98
C VAL A 43 10.01 -5.94 21.15
N SER A 44 11.02 -6.28 21.96
CA SER A 44 11.38 -5.50 23.15
C SER A 44 11.79 -4.07 22.77
N SER A 45 11.22 -3.09 23.47
CA SER A 45 11.62 -1.68 23.40
C SER A 45 11.69 -1.10 24.81
N ASN A 46 12.38 0.03 25.00
CA ASN A 46 12.49 0.67 26.31
C ASN A 46 11.12 1.00 26.92
N GLN A 47 10.12 1.33 26.11
CA GLN A 47 8.76 1.61 26.56
C GLN A 47 8.06 0.35 27.08
N VAL A 48 8.21 -0.78 26.37
CA VAL A 48 7.58 -2.05 26.74
C VAL A 48 8.28 -2.68 27.95
N LEU A 49 9.60 -2.55 28.06
CA LEU A 49 10.38 -3.03 29.20
C LEU A 49 10.05 -2.31 30.51
N ALA A 50 9.49 -1.10 30.44
CA ALA A 50 9.05 -0.34 31.60
C ALA A 50 7.69 -0.82 32.17
N LEU A 51 6.95 -1.67 31.43
CA LEU A 51 5.69 -2.21 31.89
C LEU A 51 5.92 -3.32 32.92
N GLN A 52 5.37 -3.15 34.11
CA GLN A 52 5.54 -4.10 35.23
C GLN A 52 5.05 -5.52 34.91
N ASN A 53 4.02 -5.65 34.10
CA ASN A 53 3.41 -6.91 33.71
C ASN A 53 4.00 -7.50 32.42
N TRP A 54 5.06 -6.92 31.86
CA TRP A 54 5.73 -7.47 30.70
C TRP A 54 6.68 -8.58 31.09
N VAL A 55 6.60 -9.71 30.38
CA VAL A 55 7.41 -10.91 30.64
C VAL A 55 8.10 -11.33 29.36
N ARG A 56 9.42 -11.58 29.43
CA ARG A 56 10.17 -12.14 28.31
C ARG A 56 9.64 -13.53 27.98
N VAL A 57 9.44 -13.82 26.70
CA VAL A 57 9.02 -15.17 26.26
C VAL A 57 10.02 -16.22 26.76
N THR A 58 11.31 -15.94 26.68
CA THR A 58 12.37 -16.84 27.19
C THR A 58 12.24 -17.13 28.68
N ASP A 59 11.84 -16.15 29.49
CA ASP A 59 11.68 -16.29 30.94
C ASP A 59 10.52 -17.24 31.27
N VAL A 60 9.43 -17.22 30.49
CA VAL A 60 8.28 -18.14 30.66
C VAL A 60 8.72 -19.61 30.58
N PHE A 61 9.69 -19.94 29.73
CA PHE A 61 10.14 -21.32 29.52
C PHE A 61 11.35 -21.71 30.39
N THR A 62 12.02 -20.75 31.02
CA THR A 62 13.27 -21.01 31.78
C THR A 62 13.14 -20.78 33.28
N LYS A 63 12.23 -19.91 33.71
CA LYS A 63 12.01 -19.56 35.13
C LYS A 63 10.80 -20.29 35.70
N ASN A 64 10.63 -20.25 37.02
CA ASN A 64 9.43 -20.78 37.68
C ASN A 64 8.32 -19.72 37.74
N ASP A 65 7.07 -20.17 37.87
CA ASP A 65 5.91 -19.26 37.85
C ASP A 65 5.92 -18.28 39.04
N GLY A 66 6.43 -18.70 40.20
CA GLY A 66 6.53 -17.84 41.39
C GLY A 66 7.38 -16.59 41.15
N GLU A 67 8.54 -16.75 40.53
CA GLU A 67 9.44 -15.63 40.18
C GLU A 67 8.77 -14.68 39.18
N ILE A 68 8.11 -15.22 38.15
CA ILE A 68 7.44 -14.42 37.13
C ILE A 68 6.26 -13.63 37.73
N LEU A 69 5.44 -14.30 38.56
CA LEU A 69 4.30 -13.70 39.23
C LEU A 69 4.74 -12.61 40.22
N GLN A 70 5.78 -12.87 41.01
CA GLN A 70 6.33 -11.89 41.94
C GLN A 70 6.86 -10.65 41.22
N ASN A 71 7.60 -10.82 40.12
CA ASN A 71 8.11 -9.71 39.31
C ASN A 71 6.99 -8.90 38.66
N ALA A 72 5.87 -9.55 38.34
CA ALA A 72 4.66 -8.90 37.83
C ALA A 72 3.80 -8.21 38.91
N GLY A 73 4.26 -8.19 40.17
CA GLY A 73 3.58 -7.54 41.29
C GLY A 73 2.52 -8.38 41.99
N VAL A 74 2.47 -9.69 41.75
CA VAL A 74 1.53 -10.61 42.42
C VAL A 74 2.05 -10.95 43.81
N SER A 75 1.27 -10.57 44.83
CA SER A 75 1.69 -10.58 46.23
C SER A 75 1.48 -11.93 46.97
N GLY A 76 0.77 -12.88 46.35
CA GLY A 76 0.53 -14.22 46.89
C GLY A 76 -0.71 -14.88 46.28
N PHE A 77 -1.12 -16.03 46.84
CA PHE A 77 -2.27 -16.81 46.34
C PHE A 77 -3.62 -16.07 46.41
N ASN A 78 -3.77 -15.14 47.35
CA ASN A 78 -4.98 -14.35 47.53
C ASN A 78 -5.02 -13.10 46.62
N ASP A 79 -3.97 -12.86 45.84
CA ASP A 79 -3.91 -11.73 44.92
C ASP A 79 -4.94 -11.93 43.80
N PRO A 80 -5.80 -10.93 43.49
CA PRO A 80 -6.82 -11.06 42.46
C PRO A 80 -6.29 -11.46 41.08
N MET A 81 -5.01 -11.19 40.79
CA MET A 81 -4.39 -11.52 39.51
C MET A 81 -3.72 -12.90 39.49
N TYR A 82 -3.55 -13.56 40.64
CA TYR A 82 -2.82 -14.82 40.78
C TYR A 82 -3.39 -15.93 39.88
N GLU A 83 -4.69 -16.21 39.98
CA GLU A 83 -5.33 -17.26 39.18
C GLU A 83 -5.25 -16.96 37.68
N ARG A 84 -5.52 -15.70 37.31
CA ARG A 84 -5.52 -15.26 35.90
C ARG A 84 -4.14 -15.39 35.26
N TYR A 85 -3.09 -14.98 35.97
CA TYR A 85 -1.73 -15.03 35.42
C TYR A 85 -1.18 -16.46 35.42
N SER A 86 -1.46 -17.24 36.46
CA SER A 86 -1.08 -18.66 36.51
C SER A 86 -1.72 -19.47 35.38
N ALA A 87 -3.01 -19.25 35.11
CA ALA A 87 -3.70 -19.89 33.99
C ALA A 87 -3.08 -19.53 32.62
N ARG A 88 -2.66 -18.28 32.44
CA ARG A 88 -1.99 -17.82 31.22
C ARG A 88 -0.59 -18.39 31.06
N LEU A 89 0.20 -18.44 32.13
CA LEU A 89 1.53 -19.07 32.10
C LEU A 89 1.42 -20.55 31.74
N LYS A 90 0.43 -21.26 32.32
CA LYS A 90 0.14 -22.65 31.95
C LYS A 90 -0.19 -22.80 30.47
N GLN A 91 -1.07 -21.95 29.92
CA GLN A 91 -1.41 -21.95 28.49
C GLN A 91 -0.19 -21.68 27.60
N LEU A 92 0.67 -20.71 27.98
CA LEU A 92 1.89 -20.40 27.23
C LEU A 92 2.89 -21.55 27.25
N ARG A 93 3.08 -22.21 28.40
CA ARG A 93 3.97 -23.38 28.51
C ARG A 93 3.46 -24.57 27.70
N ALA A 94 2.14 -24.77 27.63
CA ALA A 94 1.54 -25.84 26.83
C ALA A 94 1.85 -25.72 25.32
N ILE A 95 2.27 -24.56 24.82
CA ILE A 95 2.75 -24.40 23.44
C ILE A 95 3.97 -25.29 23.17
N ALA A 96 4.80 -25.59 24.19
CA ALA A 96 5.93 -26.49 24.03
C ALA A 96 5.51 -27.96 23.80
N GLU A 97 4.28 -28.31 24.18
CA GLU A 97 3.69 -29.64 23.96
C GLU A 97 2.96 -29.72 22.61
N TYR A 98 2.90 -28.62 21.86
CA TYR A 98 2.29 -28.62 20.54
C TYR A 98 3.11 -29.46 19.57
N GLU A 99 2.54 -30.57 19.10
CA GLU A 99 3.16 -31.44 18.11
C GLU A 99 3.12 -30.79 16.72
N TYR A 100 4.30 -30.43 16.21
CA TYR A 100 4.45 -29.98 14.84
C TYR A 100 4.57 -31.19 13.92
N ARG A 101 3.68 -31.27 12.92
CA ARG A 101 3.90 -32.17 11.79
C ARG A 101 5.10 -31.65 10.99
N VAL A 102 6.18 -32.42 10.98
CA VAL A 102 7.37 -32.15 10.16
C VAL A 102 7.42 -33.18 9.04
N ASP A 103 7.14 -32.74 7.81
CA ASP A 103 7.35 -33.55 6.62
C ASP A 103 8.78 -33.31 6.11
N ILE A 104 9.64 -34.33 6.19
CA ILE A 104 11.03 -34.26 5.72
C ILE A 104 11.05 -34.54 4.22
N LEU A 105 11.54 -33.58 3.45
CA LEU A 105 11.71 -33.72 2.01
C LEU A 105 12.90 -34.62 1.67
N GLU A 106 12.77 -35.42 0.63
CA GLU A 106 13.86 -36.26 0.13
C GLU A 106 15.08 -35.38 -0.28
N PRO A 107 16.32 -35.74 0.13
CA PRO A 107 17.51 -34.94 -0.18
C PRO A 107 17.82 -34.80 -1.68
N THR A 108 17.23 -35.67 -2.50
CA THR A 108 17.37 -35.69 -3.96
C THR A 108 16.52 -34.64 -4.67
N LYS A 109 15.57 -34.00 -3.98
CA LYS A 109 14.69 -32.98 -4.57
C LYS A 109 15.49 -31.76 -5.01
N SER A 110 15.13 -31.22 -6.18
CA SER A 110 15.76 -29.99 -6.64
C SER A 110 15.31 -28.81 -5.78
N TYR A 111 16.12 -27.74 -5.74
CA TYR A 111 15.76 -26.53 -5.02
C TYR A 111 14.44 -25.94 -5.58
N GLU A 112 14.19 -26.05 -6.89
CA GLU A 112 12.94 -25.64 -7.52
C GLU A 112 11.74 -26.41 -6.95
N GLU A 113 11.82 -27.73 -6.82
CA GLU A 113 10.75 -28.55 -6.23
C GLU A 113 10.52 -28.18 -4.76
N VAL A 114 11.59 -28.00 -3.98
CA VAL A 114 11.50 -27.57 -2.57
C VAL A 114 10.82 -26.21 -2.47
N THR A 115 11.13 -25.29 -3.38
CA THR A 115 10.51 -23.97 -3.40
C THR A 115 9.04 -24.05 -3.80
N GLU A 116 8.67 -24.90 -4.76
CA GLU A 116 7.26 -25.12 -5.12
C GLU A 116 6.45 -25.71 -3.96
N ILE A 117 7.03 -26.66 -3.21
CA ILE A 117 6.42 -27.18 -1.99
C ILE A 117 6.22 -26.04 -0.98
N PHE A 118 7.24 -25.20 -0.77
CA PHE A 118 7.16 -24.04 0.10
C PHE A 118 6.04 -23.06 -0.33
N VAL A 119 5.91 -22.77 -1.63
CA VAL A 119 4.81 -21.99 -2.21
C VAL A 119 3.45 -22.57 -1.85
N ARG A 120 3.26 -23.86 -2.14
CA ARG A 120 1.95 -24.51 -2.01
C ARG A 120 1.51 -24.65 -0.55
N VAL A 121 2.45 -24.94 0.35
CA VAL A 121 2.16 -25.02 1.80
C VAL A 121 1.77 -23.65 2.35
N ASN A 122 2.48 -22.59 1.94
CA ASN A 122 2.25 -21.24 2.46
C ASN A 122 1.15 -20.47 1.71
N SER A 123 0.53 -21.03 0.68
CA SER A 123 -0.56 -20.36 -0.06
C SER A 123 -1.96 -20.65 0.48
N LEU A 124 -2.14 -21.71 1.28
CA LEU A 124 -3.44 -22.16 1.80
C LEU A 124 -3.69 -21.82 3.29
N GLY A 125 -2.65 -21.40 4.04
CA GLY A 125 -2.72 -21.05 5.47
C GLY A 125 -2.61 -19.53 5.76
N ALA A 126 -1.96 -19.13 6.86
CA ALA A 126 -1.56 -17.74 7.07
C ALA A 126 -0.52 -17.37 5.99
N LYS A 127 -0.99 -16.74 4.90
CA LYS A 127 -0.21 -16.73 3.67
C LYS A 127 0.97 -15.77 3.79
N LEU A 128 2.16 -16.26 3.45
CA LEU A 128 3.32 -15.40 3.19
C LEU A 128 2.98 -14.41 2.09
N ARG A 129 3.57 -13.20 2.13
CA ARG A 129 3.37 -12.20 1.08
C ARG A 129 3.84 -12.78 -0.25
N SER A 130 3.12 -12.48 -1.33
CA SER A 130 3.49 -12.95 -2.68
C SER A 130 4.93 -12.55 -3.07
N SER A 131 5.44 -11.44 -2.51
CA SER A 131 6.82 -11.00 -2.65
C SER A 131 7.85 -11.88 -1.95
N ASP A 132 7.54 -12.39 -0.76
CA ASP A 132 8.46 -13.26 0.01
C ASP A 132 8.62 -14.59 -0.72
N LEU A 133 7.53 -15.02 -1.35
CA LEU A 133 7.51 -16.21 -2.14
C LEU A 133 8.33 -16.09 -3.42
N ALA A 134 8.18 -14.97 -4.13
CA ALA A 134 9.02 -14.66 -5.29
C ALA A 134 10.49 -14.57 -4.90
N LEU A 135 10.79 -13.95 -3.75
CA LEU A 135 12.15 -13.84 -3.26
C LEU A 135 12.77 -15.23 -3.04
N ALA A 136 12.05 -16.16 -2.40
CA ALA A 136 12.50 -17.54 -2.21
C ALA A 136 12.81 -18.24 -3.55
N GLN A 137 11.93 -18.07 -4.55
CA GLN A 137 12.14 -18.60 -5.92
C GLN A 137 13.31 -17.96 -6.65
N ILE A 138 13.61 -16.69 -6.41
CA ILE A 138 14.76 -16.02 -7.02
C ILE A 138 16.05 -16.47 -6.34
N THR A 139 16.08 -16.53 -5.01
CA THR A 139 17.27 -16.97 -4.25
C THR A 139 17.65 -18.42 -4.54
N ALA A 140 16.65 -19.27 -4.85
CA ALA A 140 16.84 -20.61 -5.38
C ALA A 140 17.76 -20.68 -6.60
N LYS A 141 17.42 -19.86 -7.60
CA LYS A 141 18.01 -19.89 -8.93
C LYS A 141 19.25 -19.02 -9.02
N TRP A 142 19.30 -17.97 -8.19
CA TRP A 142 20.35 -16.97 -8.17
C TRP A 142 20.87 -16.80 -6.75
N ASN A 143 21.85 -17.64 -6.42
CA ASN A 143 22.53 -17.57 -5.14
C ASN A 143 23.23 -16.19 -4.95
N GLY A 144 23.09 -15.61 -3.77
CA GLY A 144 23.59 -14.26 -3.44
C GLY A 144 22.69 -13.09 -3.88
N SER A 145 21.59 -13.34 -4.59
CA SER A 145 20.67 -12.29 -5.06
C SER A 145 20.07 -11.44 -3.93
N LEU A 146 19.74 -12.04 -2.78
CA LEU A 146 19.20 -11.33 -1.62
C LEU A 146 20.10 -10.16 -1.18
N ALA A 147 21.40 -10.41 -1.05
CA ALA A 147 22.36 -9.36 -0.64
C ALA A 147 22.40 -8.21 -1.66
N LEU A 148 22.29 -8.51 -2.96
CA LEU A 148 22.24 -7.50 -4.01
C LEU A 148 20.95 -6.67 -3.94
N PHE A 149 19.81 -7.30 -3.67
CA PHE A 149 18.52 -6.63 -3.57
C PHE A 149 18.45 -5.75 -2.31
N THR A 150 18.87 -6.26 -1.15
CA THR A 150 18.93 -5.49 0.10
C THR A 150 19.92 -4.33 0.03
N ALA A 151 21.07 -4.51 -0.63
CA ALA A 151 22.01 -3.42 -0.85
C ALA A 151 21.39 -2.29 -1.69
N TYR A 152 20.63 -2.64 -2.73
CA TYR A 152 19.93 -1.65 -3.56
C TYR A 152 18.78 -0.98 -2.81
N GLN A 153 17.96 -1.73 -2.07
CA GLN A 153 16.91 -1.18 -1.19
C GLN A 153 17.50 -0.14 -0.23
N THR A 154 18.62 -0.47 0.42
CA THR A 154 19.33 0.45 1.33
C THR A 154 19.83 1.70 0.61
N ALA A 155 20.31 1.58 -0.63
CA ALA A 155 20.74 2.75 -1.42
C ALA A 155 19.56 3.66 -1.76
N VAL A 156 18.43 3.08 -2.18
CA VAL A 156 17.20 3.82 -2.52
C VAL A 156 16.57 4.48 -1.28
N ALA A 157 16.61 3.81 -0.12
CA ALA A 157 16.17 4.38 1.15
C ALA A 157 17.00 5.61 1.55
N LYS A 158 18.32 5.61 1.33
CA LYS A 158 19.19 6.78 1.56
C LYS A 158 18.86 7.97 0.67
N GLU A 159 18.21 7.74 -0.46
CA GLU A 159 17.73 8.80 -1.36
C GLU A 159 16.35 9.35 -0.96
N GLY A 160 15.78 8.92 0.17
CA GLY A 160 14.46 9.34 0.67
C GLY A 160 13.32 8.38 0.32
N PHE A 161 13.61 7.29 -0.39
CA PHE A 161 12.62 6.31 -0.84
C PHE A 161 12.78 4.98 -0.12
N ASP A 162 12.35 4.92 1.13
CA ASP A 162 12.30 3.64 1.87
C ASP A 162 11.13 2.80 1.36
N LEU A 163 11.43 1.86 0.47
CA LEU A 163 10.45 0.99 -0.20
C LEU A 163 10.69 -0.46 0.23
N ASP A 164 9.60 -1.19 0.43
CA ASP A 164 9.69 -2.63 0.68
C ASP A 164 10.37 -3.36 -0.48
N LEU A 165 11.15 -4.40 -0.13
CA LEU A 165 11.87 -5.23 -1.10
C LEU A 165 10.93 -5.78 -2.19
N GLY A 166 9.69 -6.12 -1.82
CA GLY A 166 8.65 -6.57 -2.74
C GLY A 166 8.35 -5.59 -3.88
N ILE A 167 8.49 -4.28 -3.67
CA ILE A 167 8.30 -3.27 -4.73
C ILE A 167 9.42 -3.35 -5.76
N HIS A 168 10.66 -3.49 -5.30
CA HIS A 168 11.81 -3.68 -6.19
C HIS A 168 11.75 -4.99 -6.97
N LEU A 169 11.32 -6.07 -6.32
CA LEU A 169 11.10 -7.36 -6.99
C LEU A 169 9.97 -7.27 -8.01
N ARG A 170 8.88 -6.56 -7.69
CA ARG A 170 7.77 -6.37 -8.63
C ARG A 170 8.21 -5.57 -9.86
N ALA A 171 9.04 -4.54 -9.67
CA ALA A 171 9.68 -3.82 -10.77
C ALA A 171 10.58 -4.75 -11.61
N LEU A 172 11.33 -5.66 -10.98
CA LEU A 172 12.14 -6.66 -11.68
C LEU A 172 11.29 -7.56 -12.57
N VAL A 173 10.19 -8.10 -12.04
CA VAL A 173 9.28 -8.95 -12.80
C VAL A 173 8.61 -8.17 -13.93
N ALA A 174 8.18 -6.92 -13.68
CA ALA A 174 7.61 -6.05 -14.71
C ALA A 174 8.61 -5.77 -15.84
N VAL A 175 9.86 -5.45 -15.52
CA VAL A 175 10.92 -5.19 -16.50
C VAL A 175 11.27 -6.43 -17.33
N ILE A 176 11.26 -7.63 -16.72
CA ILE A 176 11.60 -8.87 -17.43
C ILE A 176 10.43 -9.36 -18.30
N THR A 177 9.21 -9.33 -17.76
CA THR A 177 8.06 -10.07 -18.33
C THR A 177 6.98 -9.17 -18.92
N GLY A 178 6.98 -7.88 -18.56
CA GLY A 178 5.85 -6.98 -18.81
C GLY A 178 4.65 -7.21 -17.89
N GLN A 179 4.74 -8.09 -16.91
CA GLN A 179 3.69 -8.35 -15.93
C GLN A 179 4.25 -8.15 -14.51
N SER A 180 3.38 -7.88 -13.56
CA SER A 180 3.74 -7.62 -12.17
C SER A 180 3.51 -8.82 -11.25
N ARG A 181 2.84 -9.87 -11.74
CA ARG A 181 2.49 -11.07 -10.97
C ARG A 181 3.71 -11.94 -10.70
N PHE A 182 3.92 -12.24 -9.42
CA PHE A 182 5.03 -13.09 -8.98
C PHE A 182 4.95 -14.56 -9.43
N LEU A 183 3.77 -15.03 -9.83
CA LEU A 183 3.59 -16.38 -10.38
C LEU A 183 4.47 -16.66 -11.61
N THR A 184 4.89 -15.62 -12.34
CA THR A 184 5.77 -15.76 -13.52
C THR A 184 7.24 -15.96 -13.17
N VAL A 185 7.65 -15.81 -11.90
CA VAL A 185 9.06 -15.96 -11.48
C VAL A 185 9.55 -17.41 -11.66
N SER A 186 8.65 -18.37 -11.51
CA SER A 186 8.93 -19.81 -11.71
C SER A 186 9.47 -20.12 -13.12
N SER A 187 9.08 -19.37 -14.15
CA SER A 187 9.57 -19.56 -15.52
C SER A 187 10.87 -18.81 -15.85
N LEU A 188 11.36 -17.93 -14.96
CA LEU A 188 12.56 -17.13 -15.23
C LEU A 188 13.84 -17.92 -14.95
N THR A 189 14.81 -17.82 -15.87
CA THR A 189 16.16 -18.39 -15.66
C THR A 189 17.04 -17.41 -14.87
N LYS A 190 18.14 -17.92 -14.27
CA LYS A 190 19.16 -17.08 -13.64
C LYS A 190 19.66 -15.96 -14.55
N GLN A 191 19.93 -16.27 -15.82
CA GLN A 191 20.41 -15.29 -16.79
C GLN A 191 19.38 -14.18 -17.05
N ASN A 192 18.08 -14.52 -17.10
CA ASN A 192 17.02 -13.52 -17.22
C ASN A 192 16.96 -12.62 -15.99
N LEU A 193 17.13 -13.18 -14.79
CA LEU A 193 17.12 -12.45 -13.52
C LEU A 193 18.32 -11.49 -13.41
N GLU A 194 19.54 -11.97 -13.67
CA GLU A 194 20.77 -11.17 -13.61
C GLU A 194 20.74 -10.02 -14.63
N GLY A 195 20.40 -10.31 -15.90
CA GLY A 195 20.28 -9.29 -16.94
C GLY A 195 19.12 -8.31 -16.69
N GLY A 196 18.00 -8.82 -16.16
CA GLY A 196 16.85 -8.01 -15.76
C GLY A 196 17.15 -7.07 -14.61
N TRP A 197 17.97 -7.49 -13.63
CA TRP A 197 18.28 -6.68 -12.46
C TRP A 197 19.04 -5.39 -12.80
N GLY A 198 20.00 -5.46 -13.72
CA GLY A 198 20.70 -4.26 -14.20
C GLY A 198 19.75 -3.23 -14.82
N ARG A 199 18.79 -3.69 -15.62
CA ARG A 199 17.75 -2.83 -16.22
C ARG A 199 16.78 -2.29 -15.18
N THR A 200 16.43 -3.10 -14.18
CA THR A 200 15.50 -2.73 -13.10
C THR A 200 16.04 -1.61 -12.24
N LYS A 201 17.33 -1.65 -11.85
CA LYS A 201 17.96 -0.57 -11.10
C LYS A 201 17.91 0.76 -11.86
N ARG A 202 18.19 0.73 -13.17
CA ARG A 202 18.09 1.92 -14.04
C ARG A 202 16.65 2.44 -14.12
N ALA A 203 15.68 1.53 -14.26
CA ALA A 203 14.27 1.87 -14.33
C ALA A 203 13.73 2.49 -13.04
N MET A 204 14.06 1.91 -11.89
CA MET A 204 13.66 2.46 -10.59
C MET A 204 14.33 3.81 -10.30
N HIS A 205 15.62 3.95 -10.58
CA HIS A 205 16.32 5.22 -10.44
C HIS A 205 15.73 6.30 -11.38
N PHE A 206 15.38 5.93 -12.62
CA PHE A 206 14.66 6.81 -13.52
C PHE A 206 13.32 7.25 -12.92
N ALA A 207 12.52 6.32 -12.38
CA ALA A 207 11.22 6.65 -11.79
C ALA A 207 11.34 7.59 -10.58
N ILE A 208 12.29 7.32 -9.69
CA ILE A 208 12.54 8.15 -8.50
C ILE A 208 12.95 9.57 -8.91
N ASN A 209 13.92 9.71 -9.83
CA ASN A 209 14.32 11.02 -10.31
C ASN A 209 13.20 11.73 -11.07
N TYR A 210 12.43 10.98 -11.86
CA TYR A 210 11.28 11.53 -12.58
C TYR A 210 10.27 12.14 -11.60
N VAL A 211 9.92 11.43 -10.52
CA VAL A 211 8.95 11.97 -9.55
C VAL A 211 9.50 13.12 -8.72
N LYS A 212 10.79 13.09 -8.36
CA LYS A 212 11.48 14.20 -7.68
C LYS A 212 11.50 15.45 -8.55
N SER A 213 11.96 15.34 -9.79
CA SER A 213 12.14 16.49 -10.68
C SER A 213 10.83 17.06 -11.22
N ASN A 214 9.81 16.23 -11.46
CA ASN A 214 8.56 16.70 -12.07
C ASN A 214 7.46 17.02 -11.05
N PHE A 215 7.50 16.45 -9.83
CA PHE A 215 6.44 16.61 -8.84
C PHE A 215 6.93 17.03 -7.45
N GLN A 216 8.25 17.17 -7.25
CA GLN A 216 8.85 17.47 -5.95
C GLN A 216 8.49 16.43 -4.87
N ILE A 217 8.22 15.19 -5.30
CA ILE A 217 7.98 14.07 -4.39
C ILE A 217 9.35 13.49 -4.00
N ASP A 218 9.75 13.71 -2.76
CA ASP A 218 11.01 13.24 -2.18
C ASP A 218 10.83 12.05 -1.22
N SER A 219 9.57 11.71 -0.89
CA SER A 219 9.21 10.61 0.01
C SER A 219 8.05 9.77 -0.56
N PRO A 220 8.08 8.43 -0.40
CA PRO A 220 7.00 7.56 -0.83
C PRO A 220 5.70 7.78 -0.06
N THR A 221 5.74 8.48 1.09
CA THR A 221 4.56 8.86 1.88
C THR A 221 3.59 9.80 1.13
N LEU A 222 4.09 10.51 0.12
CA LEU A 222 3.32 11.37 -0.78
C LEU A 222 2.69 10.59 -1.96
N LEU A 223 3.02 9.31 -2.08
CA LEU A 223 2.42 8.41 -3.05
C LEU A 223 1.23 7.72 -2.41
N SER A 224 0.14 7.64 -3.16
CA SER A 224 -1.02 6.81 -2.81
C SER A 224 -0.74 5.31 -2.91
N SER A 225 0.29 4.93 -3.66
CA SER A 225 0.81 3.57 -3.70
C SER A 225 2.21 3.56 -4.33
N PRO A 226 3.16 2.76 -3.81
CA PRO A 226 4.45 2.53 -4.45
C PRO A 226 4.36 1.94 -5.86
N PHE A 227 3.23 1.35 -6.24
CA PHE A 227 3.03 0.76 -7.58
C PHE A 227 3.08 1.81 -8.69
N LEU A 228 2.83 3.08 -8.36
CA LEU A 228 3.05 4.21 -9.29
C LEU A 228 4.50 4.28 -9.75
N LEU A 229 5.46 4.04 -8.85
CA LEU A 229 6.88 4.00 -9.22
C LEU A 229 7.19 2.83 -10.14
N VAL A 230 6.56 1.68 -9.93
CA VAL A 230 6.73 0.50 -10.81
C VAL A 230 6.21 0.79 -12.21
N ALA A 231 5.05 1.42 -12.33
CA ALA A 231 4.49 1.83 -13.63
C ALA A 231 5.38 2.85 -14.35
N VAL A 232 5.86 3.89 -13.65
CA VAL A 232 6.78 4.90 -14.22
C VAL A 232 8.12 4.27 -14.60
N ALA A 233 8.66 3.38 -13.76
CA ALA A 233 9.91 2.66 -14.03
C ALA A 233 9.78 1.83 -15.31
N TYR A 234 8.70 1.07 -15.43
CA TYR A 234 8.43 0.27 -16.62
C TYR A 234 8.21 1.12 -17.87
N TRP A 235 7.48 2.23 -17.76
CA TRP A 235 7.29 3.17 -18.87
C TRP A 235 8.61 3.77 -19.37
N GLY A 236 9.48 4.23 -18.45
CA GLY A 236 10.80 4.71 -18.80
C GLY A 236 11.65 3.62 -19.46
N HIS A 237 11.58 2.39 -18.94
CA HIS A 237 12.29 1.24 -19.50
C HIS A 237 11.84 0.92 -20.93
N GLN A 238 10.53 0.90 -21.21
CA GLN A 238 9.98 0.62 -22.55
C GLN A 238 10.38 1.66 -23.60
N ARG A 239 10.88 2.82 -23.17
CA ARG A 239 11.33 3.93 -24.02
C ARG A 239 12.85 4.10 -24.04
N ASP A 240 13.61 3.13 -23.53
CA ASP A 240 15.05 3.23 -23.35
C ASP A 240 15.49 4.52 -22.61
N PHE A 241 14.64 5.00 -21.71
CA PHE A 241 14.81 6.24 -20.94
C PHE A 241 14.90 7.51 -21.81
N ARG A 242 14.43 7.45 -23.06
CA ARG A 242 14.30 8.59 -23.97
C ARG A 242 12.84 9.00 -24.05
N VAL A 243 12.51 10.11 -23.41
CA VAL A 243 11.13 10.59 -23.29
C VAL A 243 11.04 11.95 -24.00
N SER A 244 10.12 12.08 -24.95
CA SER A 244 9.79 13.37 -25.56
C SER A 244 8.99 14.23 -24.58
N GLU A 245 8.99 15.55 -24.77
CA GLU A 245 8.22 16.44 -23.88
C GLU A 245 6.71 16.14 -23.92
N GLU A 246 6.18 15.72 -25.07
CA GLU A 246 4.78 15.30 -25.22
C GLU A 246 4.46 14.03 -24.41
N ASP A 247 5.33 13.02 -24.47
CA ASP A 247 5.20 11.80 -23.67
C ASP A 247 5.34 12.11 -22.18
N ALA A 248 6.27 13.00 -21.81
CA ALA A 248 6.48 13.44 -20.44
C ALA A 248 5.25 14.17 -19.91
N ALA A 249 4.68 15.11 -20.67
CA ALA A 249 3.47 15.83 -20.29
C ALA A 249 2.28 14.87 -20.08
N THR A 250 2.12 13.90 -20.97
CA THR A 250 1.09 12.87 -20.86
C THR A 250 1.28 12.00 -19.61
N MET A 251 2.52 11.58 -19.33
CA MET A 251 2.85 10.80 -18.15
C MET A 251 2.69 11.61 -16.85
N ARG A 252 3.06 12.89 -16.84
CA ARG A 252 2.80 13.80 -15.70
C ARG A 252 1.31 13.87 -15.38
N LYS A 253 0.48 14.07 -16.41
CA LYS A 253 -0.98 14.09 -16.25
C LYS A 253 -1.50 12.76 -15.71
N TRP A 254 -1.10 11.63 -16.30
CA TRP A 254 -1.52 10.31 -15.82
C TRP A 254 -1.10 10.09 -14.37
N PHE A 255 0.16 10.36 -14.03
CA PHE A 255 0.70 10.15 -12.70
C PHE A 255 -0.05 10.96 -11.66
N LEU A 256 -0.30 12.25 -11.92
CA LEU A 256 -1.05 13.11 -11.00
C LEU A 256 -2.47 12.58 -10.79
N VAL A 257 -3.17 12.18 -11.85
CA VAL A 257 -4.53 11.65 -11.74
C VAL A 257 -4.54 10.27 -11.06
N ALA A 258 -3.65 9.37 -11.42
CA ALA A 258 -3.52 8.06 -10.79
C ALA A 258 -3.17 8.18 -9.30
N ASN A 259 -2.24 9.09 -8.98
CA ASN A 259 -1.84 9.39 -7.61
C ASN A 259 -2.94 10.11 -6.83
N ALA A 260 -3.76 10.95 -7.47
CA ALA A 260 -4.88 11.66 -6.87
C ALA A 260 -6.15 10.81 -6.75
N LYS A 261 -6.36 9.78 -7.58
CA LYS A 261 -7.47 8.82 -7.46
C LYS A 261 -7.16 7.58 -6.64
N GLY A 262 -5.88 7.28 -6.40
CA GLY A 262 -5.50 6.12 -5.62
C GLY A 262 -5.68 4.88 -6.45
N ARG A 263 -5.12 4.94 -7.66
CA ARG A 263 -5.29 3.96 -8.71
C ARG A 263 -5.01 2.52 -8.24
N TYR A 264 -4.08 2.35 -7.31
CA TYR A 264 -3.70 1.07 -6.72
C TYR A 264 -4.01 0.99 -5.22
N SER A 265 -4.97 1.81 -4.74
CA SER A 265 -5.40 1.83 -3.34
C SER A 265 -6.70 1.06 -3.11
N HIS A 266 -7.42 0.67 -4.17
CA HIS A 266 -8.70 -0.03 -4.09
C HIS A 266 -8.74 -1.21 -5.08
N GLY A 267 -9.19 -2.38 -4.62
CA GLY A 267 -9.29 -3.59 -5.43
C GLY A 267 -7.94 -4.27 -5.68
N SER A 268 -7.89 -5.17 -6.68
CA SER A 268 -6.69 -5.96 -7.00
C SER A 268 -5.57 -5.10 -7.63
N SER A 269 -4.74 -4.47 -6.80
CA SER A 269 -3.65 -3.57 -7.22
C SER A 269 -2.70 -4.20 -8.24
N GLU A 270 -2.44 -5.51 -8.16
CA GLU A 270 -1.64 -6.25 -9.14
C GLU A 270 -2.34 -6.33 -10.51
N SER A 271 -3.63 -6.61 -10.54
CA SER A 271 -4.41 -6.62 -11.78
C SER A 271 -4.48 -5.23 -12.42
N LEU A 272 -4.60 -4.19 -11.60
CA LEU A 272 -4.62 -2.81 -12.07
C LEU A 272 -3.25 -2.39 -12.62
N LEU A 273 -2.15 -2.78 -11.95
CA LEU A 273 -0.81 -2.56 -12.45
C LEU A 273 -0.59 -3.31 -13.76
N ASP A 274 -0.97 -4.59 -13.88
CA ASP A 274 -0.84 -5.36 -15.13
C ASP A 274 -1.60 -4.71 -16.31
N GLN A 275 -2.80 -4.17 -16.05
CA GLN A 275 -3.55 -3.40 -17.04
C GLN A 275 -2.75 -2.17 -17.50
N ASP A 276 -2.12 -1.45 -16.58
CA ASP A 276 -1.35 -0.26 -16.89
C ASP A 276 -0.05 -0.62 -17.62
N LEU A 277 0.66 -1.68 -17.21
CA LEU A 277 1.82 -2.22 -17.92
C LEU A 277 1.45 -2.65 -19.36
N ALA A 278 0.29 -3.26 -19.56
CA ALA A 278 -0.21 -3.62 -20.88
C ALA A 278 -0.51 -2.39 -21.76
N ALA A 279 -1.12 -1.34 -21.18
CA ALA A 279 -1.34 -0.08 -21.89
C ALA A 279 -0.03 0.62 -22.27
N ILE A 280 0.96 0.60 -21.39
CA ILE A 280 2.30 1.13 -21.65
C ILE A 280 2.92 0.44 -22.87
N ARG A 281 2.82 -0.89 -22.96
CA ARG A 281 3.30 -1.66 -24.13
C ARG A 281 2.56 -1.33 -25.42
N ALA A 282 1.25 -1.11 -25.34
CA ALA A 282 0.38 -0.98 -26.50
C ALA A 282 0.36 0.42 -27.13
N GLY A 283 0.77 1.48 -26.42
CA GLY A 283 0.74 2.83 -26.98
C GLY A 283 1.10 3.99 -26.05
N GLY A 284 1.76 3.76 -24.91
CA GLY A 284 2.28 4.83 -24.06
C GLY A 284 1.27 5.51 -23.12
N GLY A 285 1.57 6.76 -22.74
CA GLY A 285 0.83 7.51 -21.71
C GLY A 285 -0.64 7.81 -22.06
N GLY A 286 -0.99 7.91 -23.35
CA GLY A 286 -2.36 8.26 -23.78
C GLY A 286 -3.38 7.18 -23.41
N GLN A 287 -3.05 5.91 -23.62
CA GLN A 287 -3.93 4.79 -23.25
C GLN A 287 -4.09 4.63 -21.74
N LEU A 288 -3.06 4.98 -20.98
CA LEU A 288 -3.11 5.01 -19.52
C LEU A 288 -4.15 6.01 -19.00
N ILE A 289 -4.23 7.22 -19.59
CA ILE A 289 -5.25 8.22 -19.23
C ILE A 289 -6.65 7.72 -19.57
N GLN A 290 -6.85 7.13 -20.75
CA GLN A 290 -8.16 6.62 -21.16
C GLN A 290 -8.70 5.56 -20.18
N ARG A 291 -7.82 4.74 -19.61
CA ARG A 291 -8.18 3.71 -18.62
C ARG A 291 -8.49 4.29 -17.23
N LEU A 292 -7.81 5.35 -16.81
CA LEU A 292 -8.11 6.05 -15.55
C LEU A 292 -9.54 6.63 -15.49
N VAL A 293 -10.15 6.90 -16.65
CA VAL A 293 -11.52 7.44 -16.74
C VAL A 293 -12.58 6.34 -16.58
N GLN A 294 -12.23 5.06 -16.63
CA GLN A 294 -13.18 3.94 -16.63
C GLN A 294 -13.49 3.32 -15.24
N GLN A 295 -13.14 3.96 -14.13
CA GLN A 295 -13.38 3.40 -12.79
C GLN A 295 -14.12 4.35 -11.85
N ALA A 296 -15.36 3.96 -11.50
CA ALA A 296 -16.00 3.95 -10.17
C ALA A 296 -17.43 4.54 -10.07
N TYR A 297 -18.39 3.63 -9.93
CA TYR A 297 -19.31 3.59 -8.79
C TYR A 297 -20.12 4.85 -8.43
N LEU A 298 -21.13 5.14 -9.26
CA LEU A 298 -22.25 6.02 -8.86
C LEU A 298 -23.63 5.58 -9.36
N LYS A 299 -23.74 4.33 -9.85
CA LYS A 299 -24.98 3.77 -10.42
C LYS A 299 -26.12 3.57 -9.43
N GLN A 300 -25.91 3.71 -8.12
CA GLN A 300 -26.85 3.21 -7.12
C GLN A 300 -27.74 4.27 -6.44
N PHE A 301 -27.41 5.57 -6.52
CA PHE A 301 -28.22 6.62 -5.87
C PHE A 301 -28.57 7.83 -6.74
N ARG A 302 -27.92 8.01 -7.90
CA ARG A 302 -28.21 9.09 -8.87
C ARG A 302 -27.93 8.62 -10.30
N SER A 303 -28.83 7.79 -10.83
CA SER A 303 -28.73 7.29 -12.22
C SER A 303 -28.83 8.39 -13.29
N ASP A 304 -29.22 9.59 -12.89
CA ASP A 304 -29.37 10.79 -13.72
C ASP A 304 -28.07 11.58 -13.92
N LEU A 305 -27.07 11.40 -13.04
CA LEU A 305 -25.79 12.12 -13.13
C LEU A 305 -24.78 11.36 -13.99
N ASP A 306 -24.07 12.08 -14.87
CA ASP A 306 -22.97 11.51 -15.66
C ASP A 306 -21.84 11.06 -14.70
N ALA A 307 -21.55 9.76 -14.68
CA ALA A 307 -20.49 9.16 -13.85
C ALA A 307 -19.15 9.89 -14.00
N ARG A 308 -18.85 10.47 -15.18
CA ARG A 308 -17.63 11.24 -15.42
C ARG A 308 -17.53 12.51 -14.57
N LYS A 309 -18.66 13.15 -14.28
CA LYS A 309 -18.69 14.38 -13.47
C LYS A 309 -18.45 14.08 -12.00
N VAL A 310 -18.85 12.91 -11.52
CA VAL A 310 -18.70 12.55 -10.11
C VAL A 310 -17.31 12.05 -9.79
N ASP A 311 -16.71 11.29 -10.69
CA ASP A 311 -15.31 10.88 -10.62
C ASP A 311 -14.32 11.95 -11.05
N ASP A 312 -14.80 13.18 -11.25
CA ASP A 312 -13.95 14.30 -11.58
C ASP A 312 -13.06 14.63 -10.36
N ILE A 313 -11.77 14.89 -10.61
CA ILE A 313 -10.79 15.25 -9.57
C ILE A 313 -11.25 16.45 -8.74
N VAL A 314 -12.07 17.30 -9.35
CA VAL A 314 -12.67 18.48 -8.69
C VAL A 314 -13.69 18.12 -7.62
N ASN A 315 -14.13 16.86 -7.53
CA ASN A 315 -14.98 16.38 -6.44
C ASN A 315 -14.16 15.68 -5.33
N LEU A 316 -12.83 15.61 -5.42
CA LEU A 316 -12.00 14.96 -4.39
C LEU A 316 -11.50 15.94 -3.33
N ALA A 317 -11.40 15.47 -2.08
CA ALA A 317 -10.71 16.12 -0.97
C ALA A 317 -9.77 15.11 -0.30
N PHE A 318 -8.61 15.58 0.09
CA PHE A 318 -7.61 14.83 0.84
C PHE A 318 -7.75 15.11 2.33
N ILE A 319 -8.06 14.08 3.10
CA ILE A 319 -8.33 14.18 4.54
C ILE A 319 -7.61 13.07 5.32
N GLY A 320 -7.49 13.23 6.64
CA GLY A 320 -6.99 12.17 7.51
C GLY A 320 -7.99 11.01 7.63
N SER A 321 -7.49 9.82 8.01
CA SER A 321 -8.36 8.64 8.22
C SER A 321 -9.40 8.86 9.32
N LYS A 322 -9.01 9.55 10.40
CA LYS A 322 -9.92 9.97 11.48
C LYS A 322 -11.04 10.88 10.95
N THR A 323 -10.68 11.93 10.21
CA THR A 323 -11.63 12.87 9.59
C THR A 323 -12.58 12.17 8.63
N ASN A 324 -12.10 11.19 7.86
CA ASN A 324 -12.96 10.43 6.95
C ASN A 324 -14.03 9.62 7.71
N LYS A 325 -13.64 9.00 8.83
CA LYS A 325 -14.53 8.27 9.74
C LYS A 325 -15.52 9.17 10.49
N GLU A 326 -15.19 10.45 10.71
CA GLU A 326 -16.09 11.45 11.31
C GLU A 326 -17.12 11.98 10.31
N ILE A 327 -16.71 12.24 9.08
CA ILE A 327 -17.61 12.77 8.05
C ILE A 327 -18.55 11.68 7.51
N ARG A 328 -18.06 10.43 7.33
CA ARG A 328 -18.84 9.28 6.82
C ARG A 328 -19.63 9.58 5.54
N ASP A 329 -20.91 9.32 5.51
CA ASP A 329 -21.82 9.53 4.39
C ASP A 329 -22.67 10.81 4.48
N ARG A 330 -22.29 11.72 5.40
CA ARG A 330 -23.00 12.99 5.62
C ARG A 330 -22.82 13.95 4.43
N ALA A 331 -23.86 14.74 4.15
CA ALA A 331 -23.81 15.74 3.10
C ALA A 331 -22.89 16.91 3.50
N PRO A 332 -22.29 17.65 2.56
CA PRO A 332 -21.47 18.85 2.85
C PRO A 332 -22.07 19.79 3.88
N ARG A 333 -23.36 20.11 3.76
CA ARG A 333 -24.07 20.99 4.71
C ARG A 333 -23.99 20.52 6.16
N ASP A 334 -23.88 19.20 6.37
CA ASP A 334 -23.96 18.57 7.70
C ASP A 334 -22.58 18.54 8.39
N TYR A 335 -21.48 18.78 7.68
CA TYR A 335 -20.12 18.69 8.24
C TYR A 335 -19.23 19.91 7.95
N VAL A 336 -19.52 20.74 6.94
CA VAL A 336 -18.66 21.87 6.56
C VAL A 336 -18.46 22.86 7.69
N GLY A 337 -19.50 23.12 8.50
CA GLY A 337 -19.41 23.99 9.67
C GLY A 337 -18.60 23.42 10.84
N GLU A 338 -18.24 22.13 10.81
CA GLU A 338 -17.42 21.49 11.85
C GLU A 338 -15.92 21.72 11.66
N TYR A 339 -15.49 22.18 10.47
CA TYR A 339 -14.08 22.33 10.12
C TYR A 339 -13.70 23.80 9.85
N PRO A 340 -12.48 24.22 10.21
CA PRO A 340 -12.04 25.59 9.93
C PRO A 340 -12.03 25.91 8.42
N PRO A 341 -12.55 27.08 7.99
CA PRO A 341 -12.61 27.47 6.59
C PRO A 341 -11.26 27.41 5.87
N GLU A 342 -10.15 27.70 6.56
CA GLU A 342 -8.81 27.62 5.95
C GLU A 342 -8.45 26.21 5.45
N ARG A 343 -9.01 25.15 6.04
CA ARG A 343 -8.73 23.75 5.62
C ARG A 343 -9.42 23.41 4.31
N LEU A 344 -10.61 23.97 4.09
CA LEU A 344 -11.34 23.85 2.82
C LEU A 344 -10.67 24.70 1.74
N ALA A 345 -10.27 25.93 2.10
CA ALA A 345 -9.55 26.83 1.21
C ALA A 345 -8.21 26.26 0.73
N ALA A 346 -7.45 25.59 1.60
CA ALA A 346 -6.20 24.91 1.24
C ALA A 346 -6.37 23.80 0.18
N GLN A 347 -7.59 23.27 0.03
CA GLN A 347 -7.94 22.26 -0.97
C GLN A 347 -8.78 22.83 -2.11
N LEU A 348 -8.87 24.16 -2.19
CA LEU A 348 -9.65 24.90 -3.18
C LEU A 348 -11.12 24.45 -3.19
N ILE A 349 -11.67 24.20 -2.01
CA ILE A 349 -13.09 23.87 -1.79
C ILE A 349 -13.78 25.16 -1.34
N CYS A 350 -14.66 25.68 -2.18
CA CYS A 350 -15.52 26.82 -1.86
C CYS A 350 -16.98 26.39 -1.98
N PHE A 351 -17.74 26.59 -0.90
CA PHE A 351 -19.19 26.45 -0.90
C PHE A 351 -19.81 27.85 -0.83
N ASP A 352 -20.88 28.09 -1.60
CA ASP A 352 -21.70 29.30 -1.44
C ASP A 352 -22.58 29.15 -0.18
N ASP A 353 -23.23 30.24 0.24
CA ASP A 353 -24.09 30.26 1.43
C ASP A 353 -25.33 29.31 1.36
N ASN A 354 -25.59 28.66 0.22
CA ASN A 354 -26.73 27.76 -0.03
C ASN A 354 -26.30 26.31 -0.39
N ILE A 355 -25.74 25.57 0.56
CA ILE A 355 -25.07 24.25 0.35
C ILE A 355 -26.02 23.08 -0.03
N ASP A 356 -27.30 23.31 -0.37
CA ASP A 356 -28.36 22.30 -0.18
C ASP A 356 -29.25 21.97 -1.39
N VAL A 357 -28.76 22.10 -2.63
CA VAL A 357 -29.54 21.68 -3.80
C VAL A 357 -28.72 20.78 -4.73
N ALA A 358 -29.30 19.67 -5.16
CA ALA A 358 -28.70 18.74 -6.12
C ALA A 358 -28.25 19.41 -7.44
N ASP A 359 -28.83 20.56 -7.77
CA ASP A 359 -28.48 21.40 -8.93
C ASP A 359 -27.15 22.15 -8.75
N GLU A 360 -26.63 22.26 -7.52
CA GLU A 360 -25.36 22.94 -7.23
C GLU A 360 -24.15 22.03 -7.37
N PHE A 361 -24.31 20.70 -7.46
CA PHE A 361 -23.19 19.79 -7.70
C PHE A 361 -22.47 20.11 -9.02
N ASP A 362 -23.25 20.33 -10.09
CA ASP A 362 -22.70 20.70 -11.40
C ASP A 362 -21.99 22.05 -11.37
N LEU A 363 -22.54 23.02 -10.63
CA LEU A 363 -21.96 24.34 -10.44
C LEU A 363 -20.68 24.29 -9.58
N PHE A 364 -20.68 23.50 -8.52
CA PHE A 364 -19.53 23.22 -7.67
C PHE A 364 -18.40 22.60 -8.50
N VAL A 365 -18.71 21.55 -9.27
CA VAL A 365 -17.77 20.89 -10.18
C VAL A 365 -17.21 21.90 -11.18
N GLU A 366 -18.06 22.70 -11.84
CA GLU A 366 -17.61 23.67 -12.85
C GLU A 366 -16.71 24.76 -12.25
N ARG A 367 -17.09 25.35 -11.12
CA ARG A 367 -16.31 26.40 -10.45
C ARG A 367 -15.00 25.85 -9.92
N ARG A 368 -15.05 24.72 -9.23
CA ARG A 368 -13.86 24.08 -8.68
C ARG A 368 -12.92 23.61 -9.78
N ARG A 369 -13.43 23.20 -10.95
CA ARG A 369 -12.63 22.93 -12.15
C ARG A 369 -11.86 24.15 -12.62
N LYS A 370 -12.51 25.32 -12.72
CA LYS A 370 -11.84 26.57 -13.13
C LYS A 370 -10.76 26.98 -12.13
N VAL A 371 -11.03 26.85 -10.82
CA VAL A 371 -10.08 27.22 -9.77
C VAL A 371 -8.89 26.25 -9.72
N LEU A 372 -9.14 24.94 -9.78
CA LEU A 372 -8.08 23.92 -9.80
C LEU A 372 -7.25 24.01 -11.06
N ALA A 373 -7.87 24.15 -12.25
CA ALA A 373 -7.15 24.31 -13.50
C ALA A 373 -6.25 25.56 -13.47
N ARG A 374 -6.74 26.69 -12.94
CA ARG A 374 -5.93 27.90 -12.77
C ARG A 374 -4.73 27.66 -11.86
N HIS A 375 -4.94 27.10 -10.67
CA HIS A 375 -3.84 26.85 -9.72
C HIS A 375 -2.85 25.81 -10.25
N LEU A 376 -3.33 24.79 -10.96
CA LEU A 376 -2.49 23.79 -11.59
C LEU A 376 -1.67 24.40 -12.74
N ASN A 377 -2.28 25.24 -13.58
CA ASN A 377 -1.57 25.94 -14.65
C ASN A 377 -0.50 26.88 -14.09
N MET A 378 -0.82 27.61 -13.01
CA MET A 378 0.16 28.44 -12.29
C MET A 378 1.30 27.58 -11.71
N PHE A 379 0.98 26.44 -11.11
CA PHE A 379 1.98 25.52 -10.56
C PHE A 379 2.88 24.91 -11.65
N LEU A 380 2.31 24.63 -12.84
CA LEU A 380 3.01 24.05 -13.98
C LEU A 380 3.67 25.11 -14.89
N ASP A 381 3.58 26.40 -14.54
CA ASP A 381 4.08 27.54 -15.32
C ASP A 381 3.54 27.56 -16.78
N VAL A 382 2.29 27.13 -16.95
CA VAL A 382 1.57 27.14 -18.22
C VAL A 382 0.71 28.39 -18.27
N VAL A 383 1.03 29.32 -19.17
CA VAL A 383 0.18 30.50 -19.42
C VAL A 383 -1.10 30.02 -20.09
N PRO A 384 -2.29 30.22 -19.50
CA PRO A 384 -3.54 29.87 -20.17
C PRO A 384 -3.75 30.81 -21.38
N GLU A 385 -4.00 30.23 -22.56
CA GLU A 385 -4.52 30.96 -23.72
C GLU A 385 -5.93 31.51 -23.46
#